data_AF-A0A8J7RLN4-F1
#
_entry.id   AF-A0A8J7RLN4-F1
#
_cell.length_a   1.000
_cell.length_b   1.000
_cell.length_c   1.000
_cell.angle_alpha   90.00
_cell.angle_beta   90.00
_cell.angle_gamma   90.00
#
_symmetry.space_group_name_H-M   'P 1'
#
loop_
_entity.id
_entity.type
_entity.pdbx_description
1 polymer ?
#
loop_
_entity_poly.entity_id
_entity_poly.type
_entity_poly.pdbx_seq_one_letter_code
_entity_poly.pdbx_strand_id
1 'polypeptide(L)'
;MNSSPYIDPAHCRTCGECCKYFEVWYSKDNDPLVLSEIQRFQMLDGIGDKITIHEEEGGYWLRFNFPCKHLRQNSDTGLYSCAIYDSPDRPLLCRHFPYDNSTERDCPHMIGGDA
;
A
#
# COMPACT_ATOMS: atom_id res chain seq x y z
N MET A 1 6.66 -2.73 -15.99
CA MET A 1 7.56 -1.69 -15.46
C MET A 1 6.76 -0.62 -14.72
N ASN A 2 7.37 0.07 -13.76
CA ASN A 2 6.80 1.27 -13.14
C ASN A 2 6.89 2.46 -14.12
N SER A 3 5.85 3.28 -14.18
CA SER A 3 5.69 4.45 -15.06
C SER A 3 5.47 5.76 -14.29
N SER A 4 5.55 5.72 -12.95
CA SER A 4 5.53 6.92 -12.12
C SER A 4 6.79 7.77 -12.38
N PRO A 5 6.64 9.09 -12.58
CA PRO A 5 7.80 10.00 -12.68
C PRO A 5 8.43 10.31 -11.32
N TYR A 6 7.81 9.87 -10.21
CA TYR A 6 8.18 10.23 -8.84
C TYR A 6 9.08 9.19 -8.15
N ILE A 7 9.56 8.18 -8.87
CA ILE A 7 10.41 7.12 -8.30
C ILE A 7 11.38 6.56 -9.33
N ASP A 8 12.57 6.16 -8.90
CA ASP A 8 13.45 5.34 -9.72
C ASP A 8 12.86 3.92 -9.85
N PRO A 9 12.57 3.44 -11.07
CA PRO A 9 12.11 2.07 -11.28
C PRO A 9 13.01 1.00 -10.65
N ALA A 10 14.32 1.22 -10.58
CA ALA A 10 15.26 0.30 -9.96
C ALA A 10 15.04 0.14 -8.46
N HIS A 11 14.82 1.26 -7.73
CA HIS A 11 14.45 1.22 -6.31
C HIS A 11 13.08 0.58 -6.09
N CYS A 12 12.09 0.92 -6.94
CA CYS A 12 10.75 0.32 -6.86
C CYS A 12 10.80 -1.21 -7.04
N ARG A 13 11.72 -1.72 -7.87
CA ARG A 13 11.83 -3.15 -8.16
C ARG A 13 12.26 -3.98 -6.95
N THR A 14 12.99 -3.39 -5.99
CA THR A 14 13.67 -4.12 -4.91
C THR A 14 13.19 -3.77 -3.49
N CYS A 15 12.40 -2.70 -3.30
CA CYS A 15 11.95 -2.32 -1.95
C CYS A 15 10.76 -3.16 -1.46
N GLY A 16 9.72 -3.34 -2.30
CA GLY A 16 8.51 -4.10 -1.98
C GLY A 16 7.67 -3.58 -0.80
N GLU A 17 7.94 -2.40 -0.25
CA GLU A 17 7.26 -1.90 0.96
C GLU A 17 5.74 -1.77 0.78
N CYS A 18 5.29 -1.12 -0.29
CA CYS A 18 3.86 -0.98 -0.60
C CYS A 18 3.16 -2.31 -0.94
N CYS A 19 3.91 -3.40 -1.05
CA CYS A 19 3.35 -4.74 -1.27
C CYS A 19 3.19 -5.53 0.05
N LYS A 20 3.69 -5.04 1.18
CA LYS A 20 3.59 -5.73 2.48
C LYS A 20 2.25 -5.49 3.18
N TYR A 21 1.65 -4.34 2.92
CA TYR A 21 0.40 -3.89 3.53
C TYR A 21 -0.40 -3.08 2.51
N PHE A 22 -1.71 -3.06 2.69
CA PHE A 22 -2.63 -2.19 1.96
C PHE A 22 -3.38 -1.33 2.97
N GLU A 23 -3.53 -0.05 2.68
CA GLU A 23 -4.13 0.91 3.60
C GLU A 23 -5.29 1.64 2.93
N VAL A 24 -6.37 1.87 3.69
CA VAL A 24 -7.55 2.63 3.26
C VAL A 24 -7.86 3.68 4.31
N TRP A 25 -8.02 4.93 3.88
CA TRP A 25 -8.43 6.03 4.75
C TRP A 25 -9.94 6.19 4.81
N TYR A 26 -10.45 6.40 6.02
CA TYR A 26 -11.83 6.79 6.29
C TYR A 26 -11.84 8.11 7.08
N SER A 27 -12.35 9.18 6.48
CA SER A 27 -12.56 10.45 7.19
C SER A 27 -13.68 10.29 8.23
N LYS A 28 -13.55 10.92 9.40
CA LYS A 28 -14.61 11.00 10.42
C LYS A 28 -15.85 11.75 9.92
N ASP A 29 -15.70 12.57 8.90
CA ASP A 29 -16.80 13.29 8.25
C ASP A 29 -17.56 12.43 7.23
N ASN A 30 -17.08 11.20 6.95
CA ASN A 30 -17.81 10.27 6.10
C ASN A 30 -19.14 9.89 6.73
N ASP A 31 -20.12 9.57 5.87
CA ASP A 31 -21.43 9.09 6.30
C ASP A 31 -21.30 7.87 7.24
N PRO A 32 -22.09 7.77 8.33
CA PRO A 32 -22.02 6.65 9.26
C PRO A 32 -22.16 5.27 8.60
N LEU A 33 -22.91 5.16 7.50
CA LEU A 33 -23.02 3.94 6.71
C LEU A 33 -21.67 3.58 6.06
N VAL A 34 -20.93 4.56 5.54
CA VAL A 34 -19.58 4.35 4.98
C VAL A 34 -18.61 3.95 6.10
N LEU A 35 -18.66 4.62 7.26
CA LEU A 35 -17.83 4.25 8.40
C LEU A 35 -18.13 2.84 8.94
N SER A 36 -19.35 2.33 8.77
CA SER A 36 -19.71 0.95 9.15
C SER A 36 -18.96 -0.12 8.35
N GLU A 37 -18.38 0.22 7.19
CA GLU A 37 -17.52 -0.69 6.43
C GLU A 37 -16.30 -1.16 7.24
N ILE A 38 -15.79 -0.31 8.14
CA ILE A 38 -14.69 -0.65 9.04
C ILE A 38 -15.04 -1.89 9.87
N GLN A 39 -16.20 -1.86 10.51
CA GLN A 39 -16.70 -2.98 11.32
C GLN A 39 -16.97 -4.21 10.45
N ARG A 40 -17.55 -4.01 9.26
CA ARG A 40 -17.80 -5.10 8.31
C ARG A 40 -16.50 -5.82 7.91
N PHE A 41 -15.40 -5.08 7.66
CA PHE A 41 -14.11 -5.70 7.33
C PHE A 41 -13.53 -6.48 8.51
N GLN A 42 -13.67 -5.99 9.75
CA GLN A 42 -13.24 -6.71 10.95
C GLN A 42 -14.04 -8.01 11.19
N MET A 43 -15.25 -8.13 10.66
CA MET A 43 -16.09 -9.33 10.78
C MET A 43 -15.79 -10.40 9.71
N LEU A 44 -14.92 -10.13 8.74
CA LEU A 44 -14.62 -11.08 7.67
C LEU A 44 -13.71 -12.20 8.17
N ASP A 45 -14.15 -13.45 8.03
CA ASP A 45 -13.37 -14.63 8.40
C ASP A 45 -12.03 -14.70 7.67
N GLY A 46 -10.96 -14.99 8.41
CA GLY A 46 -9.57 -15.03 7.94
C GLY A 46 -8.97 -13.67 7.52
N ILE A 47 -9.76 -12.59 7.49
CA ILE A 47 -9.35 -11.24 7.10
C ILE A 47 -9.31 -10.29 8.29
N GLY A 48 -10.40 -10.23 9.07
CA GLY A 48 -10.62 -9.24 10.11
C GLY A 48 -9.51 -9.19 11.15
N ASP A 49 -9.04 -10.35 11.60
CA ASP A 49 -7.96 -10.48 12.60
C ASP A 49 -6.60 -9.94 12.14
N LYS A 50 -6.42 -9.66 10.84
CA LYS A 50 -5.17 -9.06 10.33
C LYS A 50 -5.39 -7.66 9.79
N ILE A 51 -6.48 -6.99 10.18
CA ILE A 51 -6.68 -5.56 9.97
C ILE A 51 -6.29 -4.81 11.26
N THR A 52 -5.37 -3.86 11.14
CA THR A 52 -5.08 -2.88 12.20
C THR A 52 -5.76 -1.57 11.88
N ILE A 53 -6.37 -0.93 12.87
CA ILE A 53 -6.96 0.40 12.74
C ILE A 53 -6.04 1.39 13.44
N HIS A 54 -5.58 2.40 12.71
CA HIS A 54 -4.84 3.53 13.24
C HIS A 54 -5.74 4.78 13.18
N GLU A 55 -6.05 5.35 14.34
CA GLU A 55 -6.78 6.61 14.41
C GLU A 55 -5.80 7.79 14.35
N GLU A 56 -6.08 8.75 13.47
CA GLU A 56 -5.33 10.00 13.33
C GLU A 56 -6.29 11.19 13.43
N GLU A 57 -5.74 12.41 13.41
CA GLU A 57 -6.56 13.62 13.32
C GLU A 57 -7.42 13.56 12.05
N GLY A 58 -8.74 13.64 12.23
CA GLY A 58 -9.70 13.63 11.13
C GLY A 58 -10.14 12.26 10.59
N GLY A 59 -9.58 11.12 11.03
CA GLY A 59 -9.99 9.84 10.43
C GLY A 59 -9.29 8.58 10.94
N TYR A 60 -9.44 7.51 10.16
CA TYR A 60 -8.96 6.16 10.45
C TYR A 60 -8.22 5.59 9.24
N TRP A 61 -6.99 5.11 9.43
CA TRP A 61 -6.30 4.24 8.49
C TRP A 61 -6.58 2.78 8.83
N LEU A 62 -7.21 2.07 7.90
CA LEU A 62 -7.37 0.63 7.97
C LEU A 62 -6.20 -0.03 7.24
N ARG A 63 -5.33 -0.67 8.00
CA ARG A 63 -4.16 -1.38 7.48
C ARG A 63 -4.43 -2.88 7.41
N PHE A 64 -4.48 -3.40 6.19
CA PHE A 64 -4.58 -4.82 5.89
C PHE A 64 -3.17 -5.43 5.93
N ASN A 65 -2.88 -6.21 6.97
CA ASN A 65 -1.58 -6.86 7.19
C ASN A 65 -1.47 -8.19 6.42
N PHE A 66 -1.79 -8.14 5.13
CA PHE A 66 -1.65 -9.26 4.21
C PHE A 66 -0.75 -8.84 3.05
N PRO A 67 0.44 -9.43 2.94
CA PRO A 67 1.31 -9.15 1.81
C PRO A 67 0.63 -9.53 0.49
N CYS A 68 0.89 -8.74 -0.55
CA CYS A 68 0.50 -9.06 -1.91
C CYS A 68 1.01 -10.46 -2.27
N LYS A 69 0.15 -11.28 -2.88
CA LYS A 69 0.49 -12.66 -3.29
C LYS A 69 1.69 -12.76 -4.25
N HIS A 70 2.03 -11.66 -4.92
CA HIS A 70 3.16 -11.55 -5.84
C HIS A 70 4.43 -11.02 -5.18
N LEU A 71 4.38 -10.63 -3.90
CA LEU A 71 5.58 -10.28 -3.15
C LEU A 71 6.47 -11.52 -2.99
N ARG A 72 7.75 -11.34 -3.26
CA ARG A 72 8.81 -12.32 -3.06
C ARG A 72 9.88 -11.70 -2.19
N GLN A 73 10.45 -12.49 -1.30
CA GLN A 73 11.61 -12.10 -0.51
C GLN A 73 12.76 -13.03 -0.88
N ASN A 74 13.91 -12.48 -1.21
CA ASN A 74 15.13 -13.24 -1.38
C ASN A 74 15.71 -13.52 0.02
N SER A 75 15.90 -14.80 0.35
CA SER A 75 16.40 -15.23 1.67
C SER A 75 17.83 -14.79 1.96
N ASP A 76 18.64 -14.66 0.90
CA ASP A 76 20.09 -14.45 1.02
C ASP A 76 20.41 -12.96 1.13
N THR A 77 19.66 -12.12 0.41
CA THR A 77 19.86 -10.66 0.41
C THR A 77 18.86 -9.90 1.26
N GLY A 78 17.76 -10.54 1.67
CA GLY A 78 16.64 -9.92 2.37
C GLY A 78 15.79 -9.00 1.51
N LEU A 79 16.14 -8.79 0.23
CA LEU A 79 15.44 -7.87 -0.67
C LEU A 79 14.08 -8.41 -1.09
N TYR A 80 13.12 -7.51 -1.22
CA TYR A 80 11.80 -7.83 -1.73
C TYR A 80 11.71 -7.60 -3.24
N SER A 81 10.79 -8.26 -3.92
CA SER A 81 10.50 -8.00 -5.32
C SER A 81 9.07 -8.37 -5.67
N CYS A 82 8.54 -7.75 -6.72
CA CYS A 82 7.23 -8.11 -7.28
C CYS A 82 7.41 -9.10 -8.43
N ALA A 83 6.85 -10.31 -8.29
CA ALA A 83 6.94 -11.36 -9.30
C ALA A 83 6.30 -10.99 -10.66
N ILE A 84 5.46 -9.96 -10.68
CA ILE A 84 4.78 -9.45 -11.88
C ILE A 84 5.21 -8.02 -12.22
N TYR A 85 6.38 -7.57 -11.77
CA TYR A 85 6.83 -6.18 -11.91
C TYR A 85 6.73 -5.64 -13.35
N ASP A 86 7.08 -6.48 -14.32
CA ASP A 86 7.07 -6.18 -15.75
C ASP A 86 5.87 -6.75 -16.52
N SER A 87 4.96 -7.46 -15.84
CA SER A 87 3.74 -8.00 -16.47
C SER A 87 2.68 -6.91 -16.70
N PRO A 88 1.90 -6.98 -17.80
CA PRO A 88 0.69 -6.18 -17.98
C PRO A 88 -0.37 -6.45 -16.89
N ASP A 89 -0.32 -7.60 -16.23
CA ASP A 89 -1.23 -7.97 -15.13
C ASP A 89 -0.97 -7.15 -13.86
N ARG A 90 0.16 -6.43 -13.78
CA ARG A 90 0.41 -5.52 -12.67
C ARG A 90 -0.70 -4.45 -12.67
N PRO A 91 -1.43 -4.27 -11.56
CA PRO A 91 -2.51 -3.28 -11.50
C PRO A 91 -2.02 -1.89 -11.89
N LEU A 92 -2.88 -1.10 -12.55
CA LEU A 92 -2.55 0.26 -12.98
C LEU A 92 -2.09 1.12 -11.79
N LEU A 93 -2.78 1.01 -10.66
CA LEU A 93 -2.42 1.69 -9.42
C LEU A 93 -0.94 1.40 -9.04
N CYS A 94 -0.52 0.12 -9.08
CA CYS A 94 0.85 -0.26 -8.76
C CYS A 94 1.87 0.18 -9.84
N ARG A 95 1.44 0.35 -11.09
CA ARG A 95 2.30 0.82 -12.20
C ARG A 95 2.56 2.32 -12.14
N HIS A 96 1.65 3.08 -11.55
CA HIS A 96 1.74 4.54 -11.46
C HIS A 96 2.10 5.06 -10.07
N PHE A 97 2.30 4.17 -9.09
CA PHE A 97 2.72 4.53 -7.75
C PHE A 97 4.23 4.83 -7.68
N PRO A 98 4.71 5.84 -6.90
CA PRO A 98 3.91 6.79 -6.12
C PRO A 98 3.18 7.80 -7.01
N TYR A 99 2.10 8.38 -6.49
CA TYR A 99 1.27 9.37 -7.19
C TYR A 99 1.75 10.80 -6.90
N ASP A 100 1.16 11.78 -7.58
CA ASP A 100 1.48 13.21 -7.43
C ASP A 100 1.29 13.73 -6.00
N ASN A 101 0.30 13.20 -5.28
CA ASN A 101 -0.01 13.55 -3.89
C ASN A 101 0.55 12.55 -2.86
N SER A 102 1.39 11.59 -3.28
CA SER A 102 2.05 10.68 -2.34
C SER A 102 3.09 11.43 -1.51
N THR A 103 3.32 10.92 -0.30
CA THR A 103 4.29 11.44 0.67
C THR A 103 5.37 10.40 0.95
N GLU A 104 6.42 10.78 1.69
CA GLU A 104 7.44 9.83 2.15
C GLU A 104 6.85 8.68 2.99
N ARG A 105 5.71 8.93 3.65
CA ARG A 105 4.96 7.89 4.38
C ARG A 105 4.44 6.81 3.43
N ASP A 106 3.98 7.21 2.25
CA ASP A 106 3.47 6.29 1.24
C ASP A 106 4.63 5.57 0.54
N CYS A 107 5.71 6.29 0.23
CA CYS A 107 6.91 5.71 -0.36
C CYS A 107 8.21 6.42 0.08
N PRO A 108 9.11 5.75 0.82
CA PRO A 108 10.35 6.36 1.33
C PRO A 108 11.44 6.57 0.26
N HIS A 109 11.15 6.24 -1.00
CA HIS A 109 12.09 6.36 -2.13
C HIS A 109 11.59 7.35 -3.19
N MET A 110 10.63 8.21 -2.84
CA MET A 110 10.16 9.26 -3.73
C MET A 110 11.29 10.20 -4.15
N ILE A 111 11.30 10.55 -5.43
CA ILE A 111 12.20 11.56 -5.99
C ILE A 111 11.46 12.89 -5.98
N GLY A 112 11.99 13.88 -5.24
CA GLY A 112 11.44 15.23 -5.21
C GLY A 112 10.22 15.42 -4.31
N GLY A 113 10.02 14.56 -3.30
CA GLY A 113 9.11 14.87 -2.20
C GLY A 113 9.73 15.95 -1.33
N ASP A 114 9.10 17.11 -1.25
CA ASP A 114 9.46 18.14 -0.28
C ASP A 114 9.28 17.56 1.13
N ALA A 115 10.35 17.64 1.93
CA ALA A 115 10.34 17.42 3.37
C ALA A 115 9.65 18.57 4.12
#